data_AF-A0A935NX11-F1
#
_entry.id   AF-A0A935NX11-F1
#
_cell.length_a   1.000
_cell.length_b   1.000
_cell.length_c   1.000
_cell.angle_alpha   90.00
_cell.angle_beta   90.00
_cell.angle_gamma   90.00
#
_symmetry.space_group_name_H-M   'P 1'
#
loop_
_entity.id
_entity.type
_entity.pdbx_description
1 polymer ?
#
loop_
_entity_poly.entity_id
_entity_poly.type
_entity_poly.pdbx_seq_one_letter_code
_entity_poly.pdbx_strand_id
1 'polypeptide(L)'
;MDRSKETTMARANWLTDDNTPDLEAHVSQLEHFAASLADGVIDPAELAAQEQNVAAAMRAVESSLSDDQHAKVTKLLAELTAYNVMQVLHDMAAARVEQAMARKK
;
A
#
# COMPACT_ATOMS: atom_id res chain seq x y z
N MET A 1 20.39 29.86 22.13
CA MET A 1 19.07 29.50 21.57
C MET A 1 19.29 28.63 20.34
N ASP A 2 18.90 27.38 20.50
CA ASP A 2 18.86 26.30 19.53
C ASP A 2 18.05 26.69 18.27
N ARG A 3 18.56 26.35 17.09
CA ARG A 3 17.82 26.34 15.82
C ARG A 3 18.10 25.03 15.11
N SER A 4 17.86 23.92 15.80
CA SER A 4 17.52 22.65 15.19
C SER A 4 16.34 22.90 14.25
N LYS A 5 16.63 22.85 12.95
CA LYS A 5 15.63 22.89 11.90
C LYS A 5 14.73 21.69 12.13
N GLU A 6 13.55 21.96 12.67
CA GLU A 6 12.45 21.01 12.74
C GLU A 6 12.10 20.69 11.29
N THR A 7 12.63 19.57 10.79
CA THR A 7 12.25 19.02 9.49
C THR A 7 10.80 18.58 9.63
N THR A 8 9.86 19.51 9.44
CA THR A 8 8.46 19.16 9.23
C THR A 8 8.45 18.23 8.03
N MET A 9 8.27 16.93 8.27
CA MET A 9 8.16 15.93 7.20
C MET A 9 7.05 16.42 6.27
N ALA A 10 7.43 16.96 5.11
CA ALA A 10 6.48 17.41 4.10
C ALA A 10 5.54 16.23 3.83
N ARG A 11 4.23 16.47 3.92
CA ARG A 11 3.23 15.42 3.71
C ARG A 11 3.50 14.76 2.36
N ALA A 12 3.95 13.50 2.39
CA ALA A 12 4.17 12.75 1.16
C ALA A 12 2.82 12.60 0.46
N ASN A 13 2.77 12.96 -0.82
CA ASN A 13 1.55 12.90 -1.61
C ASN A 13 1.12 11.43 -1.78
N TRP A 14 -0.19 11.20 -1.95
CA TRP A 14 -0.74 9.87 -2.25
C TRP A 14 -0.82 9.60 -3.75
N LEU A 15 -0.58 10.63 -4.55
CA LEU A 15 -0.59 10.60 -6.00
C LEU A 15 0.78 11.00 -6.52
N THR A 16 1.15 10.41 -7.65
CA THR A 16 2.24 10.83 -8.52
C THR A 16 1.91 12.16 -9.24
N ASP A 17 2.89 12.69 -9.98
CA ASP A 17 2.71 13.85 -10.85
C ASP A 17 1.69 13.61 -12.00
N ASP A 18 1.45 12.35 -12.38
CA ASP A 18 0.46 11.96 -13.40
C ASP A 18 -0.92 11.59 -12.81
N ASN A 19 -1.16 11.91 -11.53
CA ASN A 19 -2.40 11.63 -10.79
C ASN A 19 -2.74 10.14 -10.68
N THR A 20 -1.75 9.26 -10.71
CA THR A 20 -1.94 7.85 -10.42
C THR A 20 -1.70 7.59 -8.92
N PRO A 21 -2.47 6.68 -8.29
CA PRO A 21 -2.20 6.28 -6.91
C PRO A 21 -0.82 5.63 -6.80
N ASP A 22 0.05 6.23 -5.99
CA ASP A 22 1.36 5.67 -5.67
C ASP A 22 1.62 5.78 -4.18
N LEU A 23 1.49 4.62 -3.53
CA LEU A 23 1.83 4.44 -2.13
C LEU A 23 3.14 3.69 -1.96
N GLU A 24 3.90 3.42 -3.02
CA GLU A 24 5.17 2.68 -2.96
C GLU A 24 6.18 3.41 -2.07
N ALA A 25 6.21 4.74 -2.15
CA ALA A 25 7.01 5.59 -1.26
C ALA A 25 6.58 5.51 0.22
N HIS A 26 5.33 5.15 0.51
CA HIS A 26 4.82 4.95 1.88
C HIS A 26 4.98 3.51 2.35
N VAL A 27 4.83 2.54 1.44
CA VAL A 27 5.00 1.11 1.69
C VAL A 27 6.47 0.74 1.90
N SER A 28 7.39 1.38 1.17
CA SER A 28 8.85 1.20 1.37
C SER A 28 9.34 1.65 2.74
N GLN A 29 8.56 2.47 3.46
CA GLN A 29 8.84 2.88 4.85
C GLN A 29 8.34 1.86 5.88
N LEU A 30 7.56 0.85 5.46
CA LEU A 30 7.17 -0.26 6.32
C LEU A 30 8.33 -1.25 6.38
N GLU A 31 9.23 -1.08 7.36
CA GLU A 31 10.43 -1.93 7.53
C GLU A 31 10.10 -3.44 7.52
N HIS A 32 8.93 -3.81 8.03
CA HIS A 32 8.45 -5.20 8.05
C HIS A 32 8.03 -5.72 6.67
N PHE A 33 7.50 -4.87 5.79
CA PHE A 33 7.13 -5.26 4.43
C PHE A 33 8.35 -5.55 3.55
N ALA A 34 9.40 -4.72 3.67
CA ALA A 34 10.65 -4.93 2.94
C ALA A 34 11.36 -6.23 3.38
N ALA A 35 11.26 -6.59 4.67
CA ALA A 35 11.83 -7.83 5.18
C ALA A 35 11.08 -9.07 4.67
N SER A 36 9.75 -9.07 4.67
CA SER A 36 8.91 -10.21 4.23
C SER A 36 8.84 -10.41 2.71
N LEU A 37 9.42 -9.50 1.92
CA LEU A 37 9.58 -9.69 0.47
C LEU A 37 11.00 -10.13 0.08
N ALA A 38 11.96 -10.16 1.02
CA ALA A 38 13.37 -10.34 0.71
C ALA A 38 13.70 -11.73 0.13
N ASP A 39 12.96 -12.77 0.50
CA ASP A 39 13.10 -14.13 -0.01
C ASP A 39 12.05 -14.49 -1.10
N GLY A 40 11.14 -13.55 -1.39
CA GLY A 40 10.07 -13.70 -2.37
C GLY A 40 8.91 -14.61 -1.94
N VAL A 41 8.84 -15.03 -0.67
CA VAL A 41 7.79 -15.91 -0.15
C VAL A 41 7.22 -15.34 1.15
N ILE A 42 5.99 -14.85 1.10
CA ILE A 42 5.26 -14.44 2.30
C ILE A 42 4.73 -15.69 3.01
N ASP A 43 5.21 -15.96 4.22
CA ASP A 43 4.71 -17.07 5.02
C ASP A 43 3.41 -16.73 5.78
N PRO A 44 2.69 -17.73 6.31
CA PRO A 44 1.42 -17.49 7.02
C PRO A 44 1.55 -16.62 8.27
N ALA A 45 2.68 -16.67 8.98
CA ALA A 45 2.92 -15.88 10.17
C ALA A 45 3.20 -14.41 9.81
N GLU A 46 3.93 -14.16 8.73
CA GLU A 46 4.16 -12.82 8.20
C GLU A 46 2.86 -12.17 7.72
N LEU A 47 2.02 -12.93 7.01
CA LEU A 47 0.70 -12.47 6.60
C LEU A 47 -0.18 -12.12 7.81
N ALA A 48 -0.19 -12.98 8.83
CA ALA A 48 -0.94 -12.73 10.06
C ALA A 48 -0.42 -11.50 10.82
N ALA A 49 0.90 -11.28 10.84
CA ALA A 49 1.48 -10.07 11.43
C ALA A 49 1.04 -8.81 10.67
N GLN A 50 1.02 -8.85 9.33
CA GLN A 50 0.55 -7.73 8.53
C GLN A 50 -0.95 -7.46 8.74
N GLU A 51 -1.78 -8.49 8.89
CA GLU A 51 -3.19 -8.35 9.23
C GLU A 51 -3.37 -7.64 10.58
N GLN A 52 -2.57 -8.01 11.60
CA GLN A 52 -2.61 -7.33 12.89
C GLN A 52 -2.20 -5.86 12.78
N ASN A 53 -1.16 -5.57 12.01
CA ASN A 53 -0.68 -4.21 11.77
C ASN A 53 -1.76 -3.35 11.09
N VAL A 54 -2.41 -3.87 10.04
CA VAL A 54 -3.46 -3.12 9.33
C VAL A 54 -4.67 -2.89 10.25
N ALA A 55 -5.07 -3.89 11.03
CA ALA A 55 -6.19 -3.76 11.96
C ALA A 55 -5.91 -2.74 13.07
N ALA A 56 -4.66 -2.69 13.58
CA ALA A 56 -4.25 -1.68 14.56
C ALA A 56 -4.29 -0.27 13.94
N ALA A 57 -3.75 -0.09 12.73
CA ALA A 57 -3.76 1.18 12.03
C ALA A 57 -5.18 1.68 11.72
N MET A 58 -6.07 0.79 11.25
CA MET A 58 -7.47 1.12 10.98
C MET A 58 -8.18 1.63 12.23
N ARG A 59 -8.05 0.94 13.38
CA ARG A 59 -8.68 1.38 14.64
C ARG A 59 -8.14 2.72 15.12
N ALA A 60 -6.82 2.92 15.02
CA ALA A 60 -6.18 4.17 15.43
C ALA A 60 -6.69 5.37 14.61
N VAL A 61 -6.82 5.19 13.29
CA VAL A 61 -7.36 6.23 12.40
C VAL A 61 -8.86 6.43 12.63
N GLU A 62 -9.66 5.37 12.56
CA GLU A 62 -11.13 5.41 12.63
C GLU A 62 -11.64 6.15 13.88
N SER A 63 -11.02 5.90 15.04
CA SER A 63 -11.41 6.55 16.30
C SER A 63 -11.14 8.07 16.36
N SER A 64 -10.33 8.60 15.44
CA SER A 64 -9.96 10.02 15.39
C SER A 64 -10.77 10.83 14.37
N LEU A 65 -11.59 10.17 13.55
CA LEU A 65 -12.33 10.82 12.45
C LEU A 65 -13.74 11.24 12.90
N SER A 66 -14.21 12.38 12.39
CA SER A 66 -15.65 12.66 12.37
C SER A 66 -16.36 11.77 11.34
N ASP A 67 -17.69 11.65 11.42
CA ASP A 67 -18.48 10.85 10.47
C ASP A 67 -18.23 11.22 9.00
N ASP A 68 -18.16 12.53 8.70
CA ASP A 68 -17.86 13.03 7.35
C ASP A 68 -16.45 12.67 6.88
N GLN A 69 -15.47 12.69 7.78
CA GLN A 69 -14.09 12.30 7.47
C GLN A 69 -13.98 10.80 7.28
N HIS A 70 -14.63 10.03 8.16
CA HIS A 70 -14.73 8.58 8.10
C HIS A 70 -15.30 8.14 6.75
N ALA A 71 -16.45 8.67 6.34
CA ALA A 71 -17.06 8.33 5.05
C ALA A 71 -16.13 8.56 3.84
N LYS A 72 -15.35 9.66 3.85
CA LYS A 72 -14.37 9.96 2.80
C LYS A 72 -13.19 8.97 2.81
N VAL A 73 -12.64 8.69 3.98
CA VAL A 73 -11.51 7.75 4.14
C VAL A 73 -11.96 6.33 3.80
N THR A 74 -13.14 5.90 4.25
CA THR A 74 -13.72 4.59 3.90
C THR A 74 -13.88 4.45 2.39
N LYS A 75 -14.42 5.47 1.71
CA LYS A 75 -14.51 5.44 0.24
C LYS A 75 -13.13 5.29 -0.39
N LEU A 76 -12.15 6.07 0.05
CA LEU A 76 -10.78 5.98 -0.47
C LEU A 76 -10.17 4.59 -0.27
N LEU A 77 -10.27 4.02 0.93
CA LEU A 77 -9.73 2.70 1.24
C LEU A 77 -10.38 1.63 0.35
N ALA A 78 -11.70 1.69 0.15
CA ALA A 78 -12.42 0.75 -0.71
C ALA A 78 -11.96 0.84 -2.18
N GLU A 79 -11.86 2.04 -2.74
CA GLU A 79 -11.39 2.26 -4.12
C GLU A 79 -9.93 1.80 -4.29
N LEU A 80 -9.06 2.10 -3.32
CA LEU A 80 -7.66 1.69 -3.35
C LEU A 80 -7.51 0.15 -3.25
N THR A 81 -8.27 -0.51 -2.38
CA THR A 81 -8.30 -1.98 -2.30
C THR A 81 -8.76 -2.58 -3.63
N ALA A 82 -9.84 -2.05 -4.21
CA ALA A 82 -10.35 -2.53 -5.50
C ALA A 82 -9.30 -2.34 -6.61
N TYR A 83 -8.69 -1.16 -6.70
CA TYR A 83 -7.66 -0.86 -7.69
C TYR A 83 -6.45 -1.79 -7.57
N ASN A 84 -5.90 -1.98 -6.37
CA ASN A 84 -4.74 -2.85 -6.15
C ASN A 84 -5.04 -4.31 -6.54
N VAL A 85 -6.24 -4.82 -6.21
CA VAL A 85 -6.66 -6.17 -6.63
C VAL A 85 -6.76 -6.25 -8.16
N MET A 86 -7.40 -5.25 -8.80
CA MET A 86 -7.52 -5.19 -10.26
C MET A 86 -6.15 -5.15 -10.95
N GLN A 87 -5.22 -4.36 -10.43
CA GLN A 87 -3.86 -4.24 -10.97
C GLN A 87 -3.12 -5.58 -10.87
N VAL A 88 -3.11 -6.23 -9.71
CA VAL A 88 -2.47 -7.54 -9.54
C VAL A 88 -3.07 -8.58 -10.50
N LEU A 89 -4.40 -8.64 -10.61
CA LEU A 89 -5.07 -9.57 -11.52
C LEU A 89 -4.75 -9.29 -12.99
N HIS A 90 -4.70 -8.02 -13.37
CA HIS A 90 -4.31 -7.58 -14.72
C HIS A 90 -2.89 -8.03 -15.05
N ASP A 91 -1.93 -7.79 -14.14
CA ASP A 91 -0.52 -8.11 -14.37
C ASP A 91 -0.28 -9.62 -14.43
N MET A 92 -0.96 -10.39 -13.57
CA MET A 92 -0.96 -11.85 -13.63
C MET A 92 -1.54 -12.38 -14.96
N ALA A 93 -2.59 -11.73 -15.49
CA ALA A 93 -3.17 -12.11 -16.78
C ALA A 93 -2.20 -11.80 -17.93
N ALA A 94 -1.56 -10.62 -17.93
CA ALA A 94 -0.55 -10.22 -18.91
C ALA A 94 0.65 -11.19 -18.91
N ALA A 95 1.20 -11.52 -17.74
CA ALA A 95 2.33 -12.44 -17.61
C ALA A 95 2.02 -13.84 -18.17
N ARG A 96 0.79 -14.35 -17.96
CA ARG A 96 0.35 -15.63 -18.55
C ARG A 96 0.32 -15.60 -20.06
N VAL A 97 -0.13 -14.50 -20.66
CA VAL A 97 -0.14 -14.32 -22.12
C VAL A 97 1.28 -14.31 -22.67
N GLU A 98 2.19 -13.57 -22.04
CA GLU A 98 3.60 -13.52 -22.44
C GLU A 98 4.26 -14.90 -22.40
N GLN A 99 4.08 -15.65 -21.31
CA GLN A 99 4.60 -17.02 -21.19
C GLN A 99 4.07 -17.95 -22.29
N ALA A 100 2.78 -17.85 -22.61
CA ALA A 100 2.16 -18.65 -23.67
C ALA A 100 2.71 -18.30 -25.07
N MET A 101 3.03 -17.03 -25.31
CA MET A 101 3.65 -16.56 -26.56
C MET A 101 5.11 -16.99 -26.67
N ALA A 102 5.87 -16.93 -25.57
CA ALA A 102 7.25 -17.38 -25.52
C ALA A 102 7.39 -18.89 -25.79
N ARG A 103 6.45 -19.71 -25.29
CA ARG A 103 6.43 -21.17 -25.52
C ARG A 103 6.09 -21.58 -26.96
N LYS A 104 5.53 -20.66 -27.76
CA LYS A 104 5.18 -20.90 -29.18
C LYS A 104 6.29 -20.49 -30.17
N LYS A 105 7.35 -19.83 -29.70
CA LYS A 105 8.57 -19.52 -30.46
C LYS A 105 9.59 -20.64 -30.29
#